data_AF-A0A161UY74-F1
#
_entry.id   AF-A0A161UY74-F1
#
_cell.length_a   1.000
_cell.length_b   1.000
_cell.length_c   1.000
_cell.angle_alpha   90.00
_cell.angle_beta   90.00
_cell.angle_gamma   90.00
#
_symmetry.space_group_name_H-M   'P 1'
#
loop_
_entity.id
_entity.type
_entity.pdbx_description
1 polymer ?
#
loop_
_entity_poly.entity_id
_entity_poly.type
_entity_poly.pdbx_seq_one_letter_code
_entity_poly.pdbx_strand_id
1 'polypeptide(L)'
;MNNQPYTQNFYESLREGSRCSAQEVVPLVMELTQANSLVDVGCGLGTWLSAFQDAGIEDYLGIDGDYVDVNMLEIEPSKFLCFDLKQPLEVERKFDLVVSLEVAEHLPSESAEIFIQSLTKLGNIVLFSAAIPFQGGTNHLNEQWPQYWAEIFTQYGYVAIDCLRRKIWSNEKVEAWYAQNLLIFVKESCLFEYPFLAREFQPGEHNLGMVHPQIYESAIAAVKWQMHLELEKLKSQLET
;
A
#
# COMPACT_ATOMS: atom_id res chain seq x y z
N MET A 1 -2.03 -24.98 24.48
CA MET A 1 -1.56 -23.69 25.00
C MET A 1 -1.64 -22.70 23.85
N ASN A 2 -2.43 -21.64 24.00
CA ASN A 2 -2.73 -20.67 22.95
C ASN A 2 -1.47 -19.86 22.59
N ASN A 3 -0.94 -20.09 21.39
CA ASN A 3 0.07 -19.22 20.77
C ASN A 3 -0.66 -18.06 20.09
N GLN A 4 -0.71 -16.90 20.73
CA GLN A 4 -0.90 -15.64 20.01
C GLN A 4 0.51 -15.11 19.63
N PRO A 5 0.85 -14.95 18.34
CA PRO A 5 2.16 -14.45 17.93
C PRO A 5 2.23 -12.92 17.84
N TYR A 6 1.33 -12.18 18.49
CA TYR A 6 1.21 -10.74 18.31
C TYR A 6 1.42 -10.03 19.65
N THR A 7 2.67 -9.64 19.91
CA THR A 7 2.99 -8.77 21.04
C THR A 7 2.84 -7.31 20.62
N GLN A 8 2.57 -6.42 21.57
CA GLN A 8 2.51 -4.97 21.34
C GLN A 8 3.72 -4.46 20.53
N ASN A 9 4.90 -5.03 20.78
CA ASN A 9 6.15 -4.76 20.06
C ASN A 9 6.08 -5.03 18.54
N PHE A 10 5.27 -5.99 18.08
CA PHE A 10 5.12 -6.30 16.65
C PHE A 10 4.34 -5.20 15.92
N TYR A 11 3.24 -4.72 16.53
CA TYR A 11 2.48 -3.59 16.00
C TYR A 11 3.29 -2.30 16.05
N GLU A 12 4.08 -2.09 17.12
CA GLU A 12 5.00 -0.95 17.23
C GLU A 12 6.11 -1.01 16.17
N SER A 13 6.68 -2.19 15.88
CA SER A 13 7.70 -2.33 14.84
C SER A 13 7.16 -2.10 13.42
N LEU A 14 5.95 -2.60 13.11
CA LEU A 14 5.32 -2.36 11.81
C LEU A 14 5.05 -0.86 11.61
N ARG A 15 4.55 -0.22 12.67
CA ARG A 15 4.29 1.23 12.68
C ARG A 15 5.57 2.04 12.48
N GLU A 16 6.67 1.64 13.11
CA GLU A 16 7.96 2.30 12.93
C GLU A 16 8.52 2.11 11.51
N GLY A 17 8.41 0.91 10.95
CA GLY A 17 8.78 0.62 9.55
C GLY A 17 7.99 1.45 8.54
N SER A 18 6.67 1.56 8.73
CA SER A 18 5.81 2.45 7.93
C SER A 18 6.20 3.91 8.08
N ARG A 19 6.51 4.39 9.29
CA ARG A 19 6.96 5.78 9.51
C ARG A 19 8.28 6.07 8.81
N CYS A 20 9.28 5.22 8.99
CA CYS A 20 10.60 5.37 8.35
C CYS A 20 10.45 5.39 6.83
N SER A 21 9.64 4.48 6.28
CA SER A 21 9.35 4.41 4.86
C SER A 21 8.67 5.69 4.36
N ALA A 22 7.65 6.16 5.08
CA ALA A 22 6.91 7.37 4.73
C ALA A 22 7.83 8.61 4.72
N GLN A 23 8.73 8.76 5.69
CA GLN A 23 9.69 9.87 5.74
C GLN A 23 10.63 9.93 4.53
N GLU A 24 10.95 8.79 3.92
CA GLU A 24 11.81 8.71 2.74
C GLU A 24 11.01 8.84 1.43
N VAL A 25 9.78 8.31 1.39
CA VAL A 25 8.93 8.27 0.20
C VAL A 25 8.15 9.57 -0.02
N VAL A 26 7.58 10.15 1.04
CA VAL A 26 6.71 11.33 0.97
C VAL A 26 7.38 12.51 0.24
N PRO A 27 8.65 12.88 0.52
CA PRO A 27 9.30 13.96 -0.22
C PRO A 27 9.36 13.74 -1.74
N LEU A 28 9.59 12.50 -2.16
CA LEU A 28 9.61 12.12 -3.59
C LEU A 28 8.23 12.24 -4.21
N VAL A 29 7.19 11.82 -3.48
CA VAL A 29 5.79 11.95 -3.93
C VAL A 29 5.41 13.41 -4.05
N MET A 30 5.72 14.24 -3.04
CA MET A 30 5.43 15.67 -3.04
C MET A 30 6.15 16.42 -4.17
N GLU A 31 7.39 16.06 -4.50
CA GLU A 31 8.10 16.60 -5.66
C GLU A 31 7.39 16.29 -6.98
N LEU A 32 6.86 15.07 -7.13
CA LEU A 32 6.21 14.61 -8.35
C LEU A 32 4.79 15.16 -8.53
N THR A 33 4.01 15.22 -7.45
CA THR A 33 2.58 15.53 -7.51
C THR A 33 2.29 17.00 -7.22
N GLN A 34 3.12 17.66 -6.41
CA GLN A 34 2.86 19.00 -5.88
C GLN A 34 1.47 19.14 -5.24
N ALA A 35 0.97 18.06 -4.62
CA ALA A 35 -0.35 18.01 -4.03
C ALA A 35 -0.50 19.03 -2.89
N ASN A 36 -1.71 19.60 -2.74
CA ASN A 36 -2.08 20.46 -1.61
C ASN A 36 -3.16 19.81 -0.73
N SER A 37 -3.86 18.80 -1.26
CA SER A 37 -4.86 18.03 -0.54
C SER A 37 -4.68 16.52 -0.77
N LEU A 38 -4.99 15.74 0.27
CA LEU A 38 -4.73 14.29 0.31
C LEU A 38 -5.91 13.52 0.91
N VAL A 39 -6.24 12.36 0.34
CA VAL A 39 -7.01 11.33 1.04
C VAL A 39 -6.23 10.04 1.11
N ASP A 40 -6.16 9.44 2.29
CA ASP A 40 -5.53 8.13 2.52
C ASP A 40 -6.61 7.10 2.85
N VAL A 41 -6.81 6.13 1.97
CA VAL A 41 -7.86 5.11 2.03
C VAL A 41 -7.24 3.79 2.48
N GLY A 42 -7.64 3.33 3.66
CA GLY A 42 -6.92 2.32 4.43
C GLY A 42 -5.76 2.93 5.24
N CYS A 43 -5.99 4.11 5.82
CA CYS A 43 -4.94 4.90 6.48
C CYS A 43 -4.41 4.32 7.81
N GLY A 44 -5.05 3.29 8.35
CA GLY A 44 -4.79 2.71 9.66
C GLY A 44 -4.84 3.76 10.76
N LEU A 45 -3.73 3.92 11.48
CA LEU A 45 -3.58 4.96 12.51
C LEU A 45 -3.25 6.36 11.93
N GLY A 46 -3.15 6.50 10.60
CA GLY A 46 -2.77 7.74 9.94
C GLY A 46 -1.26 7.99 9.89
N THR A 47 -0.43 6.94 9.97
CA THR A 47 1.04 7.08 9.99
C THR A 47 1.58 7.77 8.73
N TRP A 48 1.08 7.40 7.54
CA TRP A 48 1.45 8.05 6.29
C TRP A 48 0.92 9.49 6.21
N LEU A 49 -0.32 9.71 6.64
CA LEU A 49 -0.91 11.06 6.74
C LEU A 49 -0.08 11.98 7.65
N SER A 50 0.41 11.50 8.79
CA SER A 50 1.30 12.27 9.68
C SER A 50 2.58 12.69 8.95
N ALA A 51 3.19 11.82 8.15
CA ALA A 51 4.38 12.19 7.36
C ALA A 51 4.06 13.20 6.24
N PHE A 52 2.89 13.11 5.60
CA PHE A 52 2.43 14.13 4.65
C PHE A 52 2.13 15.47 5.32
N GLN A 53 1.62 15.45 6.55
CA GLN A 53 1.42 16.66 7.35
C GLN A 53 2.75 17.34 7.67
N ASP A 54 3.77 16.58 8.07
CA ASP A 54 5.13 17.09 8.28
C ASP A 54 5.73 17.69 6.99
N ALA A 55 5.30 17.19 5.82
CA ALA A 55 5.66 17.73 4.51
C ALA A 55 4.79 18.92 4.05
N GLY A 56 3.87 19.41 4.90
CA GLY A 56 3.10 20.63 4.69
C GLY A 56 1.66 20.45 4.17
N ILE A 57 1.14 19.23 4.08
CA ILE A 57 -0.27 19.00 3.74
C ILE A 57 -1.16 19.25 4.96
N GLU A 58 -2.02 20.28 4.90
CA GLU A 58 -2.99 20.58 5.97
C GLU A 58 -4.40 20.07 5.66
N ASP A 59 -4.78 20.02 4.38
CA ASP A 59 -6.09 19.56 3.91
C ASP A 59 -6.04 18.07 3.59
N TYR A 60 -6.41 17.24 4.57
CA TYR A 60 -6.40 15.80 4.40
C TYR A 60 -7.59 15.09 5.04
N LEU A 61 -7.84 13.87 4.56
CA LEU A 61 -8.83 12.94 5.12
C LEU A 61 -8.22 11.53 5.21
N GLY A 62 -8.28 10.91 6.38
CA GLY A 62 -8.03 9.48 6.55
C GLY A 62 -9.33 8.70 6.53
N ILE A 63 -9.35 7.55 5.85
CA ILE A 63 -10.51 6.67 5.77
C ILE A 63 -10.06 5.26 6.12
N ASP A 64 -10.71 4.61 7.07
CA ASP A 64 -10.46 3.20 7.39
C ASP A 64 -11.65 2.56 8.14
N GLY A 65 -11.60 1.28 8.44
CA GLY A 65 -12.68 0.52 9.09
C GLY A 65 -12.88 0.82 10.58
N ASP A 66 -13.94 0.24 11.13
CA ASP A 66 -14.36 0.37 12.53
C ASP A 66 -13.42 -0.32 13.54
N TYR A 67 -12.48 -1.12 13.05
CA TYR A 67 -11.44 -1.77 13.85
C TYR A 67 -10.32 -0.83 14.29
N VAL A 68 -10.23 0.39 13.74
CA VAL A 68 -9.23 1.38 14.12
C VAL A 68 -9.61 2.03 15.45
N ASP A 69 -8.72 1.97 16.45
CA ASP A 69 -8.89 2.71 17.70
C ASP A 69 -8.59 4.20 17.48
N VAL A 70 -9.65 5.01 17.45
CA VAL A 70 -9.60 6.47 17.25
C VAL A 70 -8.70 7.18 18.28
N ASN A 71 -8.51 6.61 19.47
CA ASN A 71 -7.64 7.21 20.50
C ASN A 71 -6.14 7.01 20.21
N MET A 72 -5.80 6.13 19.28
CA MET A 72 -4.43 5.83 18.87
C MET A 72 -4.04 6.51 17.55
N LEU A 73 -4.95 7.30 16.96
CA LEU A 73 -4.68 8.04 15.73
C LEU A 73 -3.49 9.00 15.90
N GLU A 74 -2.68 9.08 14.86
CA GLU A 74 -1.59 10.05 14.73
C GLU A 74 -2.02 11.35 14.04
N ILE A 75 -3.29 11.40 13.65
CA ILE A 75 -3.94 12.54 13.00
C ILE A 75 -5.09 13.04 13.87
N GLU A 76 -5.62 14.21 13.52
CA GLU A 76 -6.81 14.74 14.19
C GLU A 76 -8.01 13.80 13.99
N PRO A 77 -8.70 13.36 15.06
CA PRO A 77 -9.88 12.48 14.93
C PRO A 77 -11.01 13.05 14.05
N SER A 78 -11.13 14.37 13.96
CA SER A 78 -12.09 15.04 13.07
C SER A 78 -11.77 14.90 11.59
N LYS A 79 -10.55 14.48 11.24
CA LYS A 79 -10.09 14.20 9.88
C LYS A 79 -10.02 12.70 9.57
N PHE A 80 -10.68 11.87 10.39
CA PHE A 80 -10.83 10.44 10.19
C PHE A 80 -12.29 10.08 9.88
N LEU A 81 -12.50 9.24 8.87
CA LEU A 81 -13.80 8.68 8.49
C LEU A 81 -13.77 7.17 8.62
N CYS A 82 -14.60 6.65 9.53
CA CYS A 82 -14.85 5.22 9.65
C CYS A 82 -15.74 4.74 8.48
N PHE A 83 -15.26 3.82 7.65
CA PHE A 83 -15.97 3.32 6.47
C PHE A 83 -15.59 1.87 6.12
N ASP A 84 -16.56 1.08 5.65
CA ASP A 84 -16.29 -0.27 5.11
C ASP A 84 -15.78 -0.17 3.67
N LEU A 85 -14.47 -0.33 3.47
CA LEU A 85 -13.79 -0.24 2.17
C LEU A 85 -14.25 -1.28 1.13
N LYS A 86 -15.05 -2.28 1.53
CA LYS A 86 -15.69 -3.22 0.59
C LYS A 86 -16.91 -2.61 -0.12
N GLN A 87 -17.40 -1.48 0.37
CA GLN A 87 -18.57 -0.77 -0.17
C GLN A 87 -18.14 0.35 -1.13
N PRO A 88 -19.04 0.81 -2.03
CA PRO A 88 -18.79 1.99 -2.85
C PRO A 88 -18.58 3.22 -1.96
N LEU A 89 -17.39 3.81 -2.00
CA LEU A 89 -17.07 5.01 -1.21
C LEU A 89 -17.48 6.27 -1.97
N GLU A 90 -18.28 7.10 -1.31
CA GLU A 90 -18.72 8.39 -1.82
C GLU A 90 -18.29 9.51 -0.87
N VAL A 91 -17.42 10.39 -1.36
CA VAL A 91 -16.98 11.61 -0.68
C VAL A 91 -17.27 12.77 -1.63
N GLU A 92 -17.95 13.81 -1.14
CA GLU A 92 -18.44 14.95 -1.97
C GLU A 92 -17.33 15.95 -2.37
N ARG A 93 -16.12 15.46 -2.62
CA ARG A 93 -14.99 16.26 -3.11
C ARG A 93 -13.93 15.38 -3.75
N LYS A 94 -13.00 16.03 -4.44
CA LYS A 94 -11.74 15.43 -4.89
C LYS A 94 -10.56 15.97 -4.09
N PHE A 95 -9.47 15.22 -4.16
CA PHE A 95 -8.16 15.52 -3.59
C PHE A 95 -7.12 15.54 -4.71
N ASP A 96 -6.03 16.27 -4.50
CA ASP A 96 -4.93 16.33 -5.45
C ASP A 96 -4.17 14.99 -5.50
N LEU A 97 -4.12 14.29 -4.36
CA LEU A 97 -3.52 12.97 -4.20
C LEU A 97 -4.46 12.02 -3.44
N VAL A 98 -4.58 10.80 -3.95
CA VAL A 98 -5.21 9.66 -3.27
C VAL A 98 -4.09 8.68 -2.90
N VAL A 99 -4.09 8.17 -1.68
CA VAL A 99 -3.13 7.19 -1.17
C VAL A 99 -3.89 5.94 -0.73
N SER A 100 -3.34 4.76 -1.02
CA SER A 100 -3.83 3.46 -0.53
C SER A 100 -2.68 2.46 -0.58
N LEU A 101 -2.08 2.14 0.56
CA LEU A 101 -0.83 1.40 0.63
C LEU A 101 -0.95 0.14 1.49
N GLU A 102 -0.77 -1.03 0.88
CA GLU A 102 -0.94 -2.35 1.50
C GLU A 102 -2.33 -2.53 2.13
N VAL A 103 -3.37 -2.25 1.33
CA VAL A 103 -4.78 -2.28 1.74
C VAL A 103 -5.57 -3.30 0.92
N ALA A 104 -5.41 -3.27 -0.40
CA ALA A 104 -6.28 -3.99 -1.33
C ALA A 104 -6.17 -5.53 -1.21
N GLU A 105 -5.03 -6.03 -0.74
CA GLU A 105 -4.78 -7.44 -0.43
C GLU A 105 -5.62 -7.96 0.73
N HIS A 106 -6.08 -7.09 1.63
CA HIS A 106 -6.95 -7.46 2.75
C HIS A 106 -8.43 -7.52 2.36
N LEU A 107 -8.78 -7.01 1.18
CA LEU A 107 -10.14 -7.00 0.67
C LEU A 107 -10.42 -8.31 -0.10
N PRO A 108 -11.67 -8.81 -0.08
CA PRO A 108 -12.07 -9.89 -0.98
C PRO A 108 -11.81 -9.54 -2.45
N SER A 109 -11.44 -10.52 -3.27
CA SER A 109 -11.15 -10.28 -4.69
C SER A 109 -12.32 -9.67 -5.47
N GLU A 110 -13.55 -9.97 -5.05
CA GLU A 110 -14.80 -9.45 -5.59
C GLU A 110 -14.98 -7.94 -5.31
N SER A 111 -14.26 -7.41 -4.32
CA SER A 111 -14.25 -5.98 -3.98
C SER A 111 -13.18 -5.18 -4.72
N ALA A 112 -12.30 -5.83 -5.50
CA ALA A 112 -11.19 -5.14 -6.17
C ALA A 112 -11.67 -4.02 -7.10
N GLU A 113 -12.66 -4.29 -7.96
CA GLU A 113 -13.16 -3.31 -8.92
C GLU A 113 -13.85 -2.12 -8.24
N ILE A 114 -14.70 -2.37 -7.24
CA ILE A 114 -15.39 -1.29 -6.50
C ILE A 114 -14.40 -0.44 -5.69
N PHE A 115 -13.34 -1.05 -5.17
CA PHE A 115 -12.29 -0.35 -4.45
C PHE A 115 -11.50 0.58 -5.37
N ILE A 116 -11.00 0.09 -6.51
CA ILE A 116 -10.30 0.93 -7.49
C ILE A 116 -11.23 2.01 -8.07
N GLN A 117 -12.50 1.70 -8.32
CA GLN A 117 -13.49 2.71 -8.70
C GLN A 117 -13.61 3.82 -7.66
N SER A 118 -13.61 3.46 -6.38
CA SER A 118 -13.67 4.41 -5.27
C SER A 118 -12.45 5.33 -5.26
N LEU A 119 -11.23 4.77 -5.35
CA LEU A 119 -9.99 5.56 -5.39
C LEU A 119 -9.98 6.54 -6.58
N THR A 120 -10.35 6.06 -7.77
CA THR A 120 -10.31 6.87 -9.01
C THR A 120 -11.36 7.98 -9.07
N LYS A 121 -12.42 7.91 -8.24
CA LYS A 121 -13.39 9.01 -8.05
C LYS A 121 -12.83 10.12 -7.18
N LEU A 122 -11.92 9.81 -6.27
CA LEU A 122 -11.41 10.74 -5.26
C LEU A 122 -10.31 11.68 -5.77
N GLY A 123 -9.62 11.37 -6.86
CA GLY A 123 -8.56 12.24 -7.38
C GLY A 123 -7.96 11.69 -8.66
N ASN A 124 -7.20 12.53 -9.39
CA ASN A 124 -6.59 12.15 -10.67
C ASN A 124 -5.22 11.48 -10.51
N ILE A 125 -4.63 11.50 -9.31
CA ILE A 125 -3.37 10.85 -8.98
C ILE A 125 -3.63 9.91 -7.80
N VAL A 126 -3.25 8.64 -7.96
CA VAL A 126 -3.34 7.61 -6.93
C VAL A 126 -1.97 7.03 -6.67
N LEU A 127 -1.45 7.18 -5.45
CA LEU A 127 -0.30 6.43 -4.95
C LEU A 127 -0.82 5.11 -4.36
N PHE A 128 -0.41 4.00 -4.94
CA PHE A 128 -1.01 2.70 -4.66
C PHE A 128 0.06 1.64 -4.40
N SER A 129 -0.19 0.77 -3.41
CA SER A 129 0.56 -0.47 -3.23
C SER A 129 -0.37 -1.57 -2.70
N ALA A 130 -0.08 -2.82 -3.07
CA ALA A 130 -0.76 -4.01 -2.56
C ALA A 130 0.17 -5.21 -2.69
N ALA A 131 0.09 -6.12 -1.72
CA ALA A 131 0.91 -7.33 -1.68
C ALA A 131 0.79 -8.21 -2.93
N ILE A 132 1.95 -8.70 -3.41
CA ILE A 132 2.03 -9.72 -4.46
C ILE A 132 1.78 -11.12 -3.90
N PRO A 133 1.47 -12.14 -4.75
CA PRO A 133 1.31 -13.51 -4.29
C PRO A 133 2.52 -14.02 -3.52
N PHE A 134 2.27 -14.62 -2.36
CA PHE A 134 3.26 -15.18 -1.43
C PHE A 134 4.19 -14.14 -0.78
N GLN A 135 3.86 -12.85 -0.85
CA GLN A 135 4.55 -11.84 -0.04
C GLN A 135 4.43 -12.15 1.46
N GLY A 136 3.31 -12.78 1.84
CA GLY A 136 2.99 -13.06 3.23
C GLY A 136 2.44 -11.82 3.93
N GLY A 137 2.07 -11.98 5.20
CA GLY A 137 1.34 -10.96 5.97
C GLY A 137 0.15 -11.60 6.67
N THR A 138 -0.62 -10.80 7.41
CA THR A 138 -1.75 -11.30 8.20
C THR A 138 -3.06 -11.00 7.48
N ASN A 139 -3.91 -12.01 7.30
CA ASN A 139 -5.23 -11.88 6.67
C ASN A 139 -5.18 -11.28 5.25
N HIS A 140 -4.22 -11.69 4.43
CA HIS A 140 -4.25 -11.37 3.01
C HIS A 140 -5.22 -12.32 2.30
N LEU A 141 -6.22 -11.75 1.64
CA LEU A 141 -7.27 -12.45 0.90
C LEU A 141 -7.09 -12.37 -0.61
N ASN A 142 -6.46 -11.30 -1.10
CA ASN A 142 -6.39 -10.96 -2.51
C ASN A 142 -4.98 -10.44 -2.90
N GLU A 143 -3.95 -11.22 -2.60
CA GLU A 143 -2.60 -10.94 -3.11
C GLU A 143 -2.59 -11.09 -4.64
N GLN A 144 -2.16 -10.04 -5.34
CA GLN A 144 -2.24 -9.97 -6.81
C GLN A 144 -1.01 -9.28 -7.38
N TRP A 145 -0.62 -9.69 -8.59
CA TRP A 145 0.48 -9.03 -9.29
C TRP A 145 0.13 -7.56 -9.60
N PRO A 146 1.10 -6.64 -9.63
CA PRO A 146 0.84 -5.22 -9.94
C PRO A 146 0.10 -5.01 -11.27
N GLN A 147 0.30 -5.92 -12.24
CA GLN A 147 -0.39 -5.91 -13.52
C GLN A 147 -1.92 -6.06 -13.39
N TYR A 148 -2.39 -6.89 -12.46
CA TYR A 148 -3.82 -7.07 -12.20
C TYR A 148 -4.47 -5.75 -11.76
N TRP A 149 -3.84 -5.04 -10.83
CA TRP A 149 -4.32 -3.74 -10.37
C TRP A 149 -4.27 -2.69 -11.48
N ALA A 150 -3.18 -2.66 -12.26
CA ALA A 150 -3.03 -1.76 -13.39
C ALA A 150 -4.09 -1.97 -14.48
N GLU A 151 -4.49 -3.21 -14.74
CA GLU A 151 -5.59 -3.53 -15.66
C GLU A 151 -6.93 -2.99 -15.18
N ILE A 152 -7.21 -3.03 -13.87
CA ILE A 152 -8.41 -2.41 -13.30
C ILE A 152 -8.35 -0.88 -13.42
N PHE A 153 -7.23 -0.26 -13.04
CA PHE A 153 -7.02 1.19 -13.19
C PHE A 153 -7.20 1.66 -14.64
N THR A 154 -6.72 0.86 -15.62
CA THR A 154 -6.84 1.16 -17.05
C THR A 154 -8.31 1.25 -17.49
N GLN A 155 -9.21 0.43 -16.93
CA GLN A 155 -10.65 0.49 -17.21
C GLN A 155 -11.27 1.84 -16.77
N TYR A 156 -10.65 2.52 -15.81
CA TYR A 156 -11.04 3.85 -15.33
C TYR A 156 -10.25 5.00 -15.98
N GLY A 157 -9.44 4.71 -17.00
CA GLY A 157 -8.65 5.70 -17.74
C GLY A 157 -7.40 6.18 -17.02
N TYR A 158 -6.83 5.35 -16.14
CA TYR A 158 -5.56 5.63 -15.44
C TYR A 158 -4.43 4.83 -16.05
N VAL A 159 -3.24 5.44 -16.09
CA VAL A 159 -1.99 4.81 -16.52
C VAL A 159 -1.01 4.73 -15.35
N ALA A 160 -0.24 3.64 -15.30
CA ALA A 160 0.81 3.45 -14.28
C ALA A 160 2.08 4.23 -14.64
N ILE A 161 2.72 4.81 -13.63
CA ILE A 161 4.02 5.47 -13.69
C ILE A 161 4.92 4.83 -12.62
N ASP A 162 5.84 3.99 -13.07
CA ASP A 162 6.80 3.28 -12.22
C ASP A 162 8.11 4.06 -12.07
N CYS A 163 8.04 5.20 -11.37
CA CYS A 163 9.20 6.08 -11.17
C CYS A 163 9.72 6.09 -9.73
N LEU A 164 8.94 5.60 -8.76
CA LEU A 164 9.31 5.57 -7.35
C LEU A 164 10.20 4.38 -7.03
N ARG A 165 9.82 3.16 -7.48
CA ARG A 165 10.53 1.92 -7.13
C ARG A 165 12.02 2.00 -7.45
N ARG A 166 12.38 2.52 -8.63
CA ARG A 166 13.79 2.72 -9.02
C ARG A 166 14.59 3.65 -8.08
N LYS A 167 13.94 4.57 -7.36
CA LYS A 167 14.58 5.50 -6.41
C LYS A 167 14.72 4.89 -5.02
N ILE A 168 13.81 4.00 -4.63
CA ILE A 168 13.71 3.47 -3.26
C ILE A 168 14.11 1.99 -3.14
N TRP A 169 14.32 1.27 -4.26
CA TRP A 169 14.55 -0.18 -4.29
C TRP A 169 15.64 -0.66 -3.33
N SER A 170 16.74 0.07 -3.24
CA SER A 170 17.88 -0.28 -2.37
C SER A 170 17.97 0.60 -1.12
N ASN A 171 16.93 1.37 -0.80
CA ASN A 171 16.92 2.20 0.40
C ASN A 171 16.52 1.36 1.61
N GLU A 172 17.48 0.98 2.45
CA GLU A 172 17.26 0.13 3.63
C GLU A 172 16.33 0.76 4.69
N LYS A 173 16.03 2.06 4.60
CA LYS A 173 15.04 2.73 5.46
C LYS A 173 13.61 2.58 4.97
N VAL A 174 13.42 2.08 3.75
CA VAL A 174 12.11 1.80 3.17
C VAL A 174 11.87 0.31 3.25
N GLU A 175 10.77 -0.08 3.87
CA GLU A 175 10.38 -1.48 3.98
C GLU A 175 10.23 -2.11 2.59
N ALA A 176 10.68 -3.36 2.46
CA ALA A 176 10.80 -4.04 1.17
C ALA A 176 9.49 -4.12 0.39
N TRP A 177 8.35 -4.25 1.09
CA TRP A 177 7.03 -4.28 0.46
C TRP A 177 6.66 -2.95 -0.17
N TYR A 178 6.93 -1.81 0.49
CA TYR A 178 6.74 -0.51 -0.14
C TYR A 178 7.72 -0.30 -1.30
N ALA A 179 8.99 -0.69 -1.14
CA ALA A 179 9.97 -0.57 -2.23
C ALA A 179 9.56 -1.38 -3.49
N GLN A 180 8.88 -2.51 -3.29
CA GLN A 180 8.43 -3.40 -4.35
C GLN A 180 7.10 -3.00 -4.99
N ASN A 181 6.12 -2.60 -4.19
CA ASN A 181 4.72 -2.55 -4.61
C ASN A 181 4.25 -1.14 -4.98
N LEU A 182 4.99 -0.11 -4.59
CA LEU A 182 4.55 1.28 -4.71
C LEU A 182 4.57 1.76 -6.17
N LEU A 183 3.40 2.14 -6.68
CA LEU A 183 3.20 2.70 -8.01
C LEU A 183 2.37 3.99 -7.94
N ILE A 184 2.55 4.87 -8.92
CA ILE A 184 1.66 6.02 -9.14
C ILE A 184 0.75 5.69 -10.32
N PHE A 185 -0.55 5.90 -10.17
CA PHE A 185 -1.52 5.86 -11.24
C PHE A 185 -2.04 7.27 -11.50
N VAL A 186 -2.05 7.70 -12.77
CA VAL A 186 -2.50 9.04 -13.16
C VAL A 186 -3.58 8.92 -14.20
N LYS A 187 -4.63 9.73 -14.08
CA LYS A 187 -5.67 9.82 -15.09
C LYS A 187 -5.07 10.32 -16.40
N GLU A 188 -5.09 9.47 -17.43
CA GLU A 188 -4.34 9.69 -18.67
C GLU A 188 -4.71 11.01 -19.34
N SER A 189 -5.99 11.36 -19.35
CA SER A 189 -6.50 12.60 -19.95
C SER A 189 -5.93 13.88 -19.32
N CYS A 190 -5.41 13.80 -18.10
CA CYS A 190 -4.87 14.93 -17.32
C CYS A 190 -3.36 14.84 -17.11
N LEU A 191 -2.67 13.83 -17.66
CA LEU A 191 -1.24 13.58 -17.38
C LEU A 191 -0.37 14.81 -17.66
N PHE A 192 -0.65 15.56 -18.74
CA PHE A 192 0.11 16.75 -19.11
C PHE A 192 -0.09 17.95 -18.16
N GLU A 193 -1.11 17.91 -17.29
CA GLU A 193 -1.31 18.89 -16.21
C GLU A 193 -0.31 18.67 -15.05
N TYR A 194 0.41 17.54 -15.03
CA TYR A 194 1.40 17.18 -14.01
C TYR A 194 2.80 17.03 -14.64
N PRO A 195 3.55 18.13 -14.87
CA PRO A 195 4.77 18.11 -15.67
C PRO A 195 5.87 17.17 -15.16
N PHE A 196 5.97 16.98 -13.84
CA PHE A 196 6.96 16.08 -13.24
C PHE A 196 6.61 14.61 -13.49
N LEU A 197 5.34 14.24 -13.32
CA LEU A 197 4.85 12.89 -13.65
C LEU A 197 4.88 12.62 -15.16
N ALA A 198 4.50 13.60 -15.99
CA ALA A 198 4.53 13.47 -17.44
C ALA A 198 5.93 13.19 -18.00
N ARG A 199 6.99 13.70 -17.36
CA ARG A 199 8.39 13.41 -17.73
C ARG A 199 8.81 11.98 -17.37
N GLU A 200 8.19 11.39 -16.36
CA GLU A 200 8.48 10.04 -15.91
C GLU A 200 7.65 8.98 -16.64
N PHE A 201 6.56 9.40 -17.28
CA PHE A 201 5.73 8.51 -18.06
C PHE A 201 6.45 8.00 -19.30
N GLN A 202 6.44 6.68 -19.46
CA GLN A 202 6.90 6.00 -20.66
C GLN A 202 5.71 5.26 -21.28
N PRO A 203 5.34 5.52 -22.54
CA PRO A 203 4.23 4.81 -23.18
C PRO A 203 4.61 3.35 -23.51
N GLY A 204 3.69 2.41 -23.30
CA GLY A 204 3.85 0.99 -23.62
C GLY A 204 3.58 0.06 -22.44
N GLU A 205 3.68 -1.26 -22.69
CA GLU A 205 3.57 -2.27 -21.64
C GLU A 205 4.84 -2.26 -20.77
N HIS A 206 4.67 -1.99 -19.47
CA HIS A 206 5.74 -2.09 -18.48
C HIS A 206 5.70 -3.45 -17.82
N ASN A 207 6.86 -4.07 -17.62
CA ASN A 207 6.95 -5.24 -16.76
C ASN A 207 6.87 -4.78 -15.29
N LEU A 208 5.65 -4.64 -14.78
CA LEU A 208 5.41 -4.21 -13.40
C LEU A 208 5.70 -5.32 -12.38
N GLY A 209 5.71 -6.58 -12.83
CA GLY A 209 5.96 -7.78 -12.02
C GLY A 209 7.43 -7.92 -11.65
N MET A 210 7.81 -7.31 -10.54
CA MET A 210 9.16 -7.38 -9.96
C MET A 210 9.09 -7.97 -8.56
N VAL A 211 10.11 -8.72 -8.17
CA VAL A 211 10.24 -9.26 -6.81
C VAL A 211 11.51 -8.72 -6.16
N HIS A 212 11.35 -8.08 -5.01
CA HIS A 212 12.44 -7.57 -4.20
C HIS A 212 13.24 -8.72 -3.57
N PRO A 213 14.59 -8.67 -3.56
CA PRO A 213 15.41 -9.76 -3.02
C PRO A 213 15.01 -10.17 -1.59
N GLN A 214 14.76 -9.21 -0.70
CA GLN A 214 14.37 -9.50 0.68
C GLN A 214 13.02 -10.21 0.78
N ILE A 215 12.05 -9.88 -0.08
CA ILE A 215 10.74 -10.54 -0.12
C ILE A 215 10.91 -11.96 -0.63
N TYR A 216 11.64 -12.14 -1.74
CA TYR A 216 11.96 -13.45 -2.29
C TYR A 216 12.65 -14.35 -1.26
N GLU A 217 13.71 -13.85 -0.62
CA GLU A 217 14.48 -14.60 0.37
C GLU A 217 13.64 -14.95 1.60
N SER A 218 12.78 -14.03 2.06
CA SER A 218 11.86 -14.26 3.18
C SER A 218 10.84 -15.35 2.87
N ALA A 219 10.25 -15.33 1.67
CA ALA A 219 9.32 -16.36 1.22
C ALA A 219 10.00 -17.74 1.15
N ILE A 220 11.20 -17.82 0.57
CA ILE A 220 11.97 -19.07 0.50
C ILE A 220 12.39 -19.56 1.89
N ALA A 221 12.77 -18.66 2.79
CA ALA A 221 13.11 -19.00 4.17
C ALA A 221 11.91 -19.58 4.93
N ALA A 222 10.72 -18.97 4.78
CA ALA A 222 9.48 -19.47 5.38
C ALA A 222 9.14 -20.90 4.91
N VAL A 223 9.25 -21.17 3.61
CA VAL A 223 9.03 -22.51 3.05
C VAL A 223 10.03 -23.52 3.61
N LYS A 224 11.33 -23.19 3.62
CA LYS A 224 12.37 -24.07 4.18
C LYS A 224 12.12 -24.39 5.66
N TRP A 225 11.69 -23.39 6.43
CA TRP A 225 11.37 -23.56 7.84
C TRP A 225 10.18 -24.51 8.04
N GLN A 226 9.10 -24.32 7.29
CA GLN A 226 7.93 -25.20 7.37
C GLN A 226 8.28 -26.64 6.99
N MET A 227 9.05 -26.85 5.92
CA MET A 227 9.54 -28.18 5.53
C MET A 227 10.39 -28.82 6.63
N HIS A 228 11.25 -28.04 7.30
CA HIS A 228 12.05 -28.54 8.41
C HIS A 228 11.17 -29.02 9.59
N LEU A 229 10.14 -28.24 9.96
CA LEU A 229 9.20 -28.61 11.02
C LEU A 229 8.41 -29.89 10.69
N GLU A 230 7.97 -30.04 9.44
CA GLU A 230 7.28 -31.26 8.99
C GLU A 230 8.19 -32.49 9.04
N LEU A 231 9.45 -32.34 8.62
CA LEU A 231 10.44 -33.42 8.70
C LEU A 231 10.72 -33.84 10.14
N GLU A 232 10.88 -32.90 11.07
CA GLU A 232 11.08 -33.22 12.49
C GLU A 232 9.85 -33.91 13.10
N LYS A 233 8.64 -33.47 12.73
CA LYS A 233 7.39 -34.14 13.14
C LYS A 233 7.34 -35.58 12.63
N LEU A 234 7.69 -35.82 11.37
CA LEU A 234 7.71 -37.18 10.80
C LEU A 234 8.76 -38.07 11.47
N LYS A 235 9.96 -37.56 11.76
CA LYS A 235 10.99 -38.31 12.51
C LYS A 235 10.48 -38.73 13.88
N SER A 236 9.87 -37.81 14.62
CA SER A 236 9.33 -38.10 15.96
C SER A 236 8.25 -39.19 15.95
N GLN A 237 7.48 -39.31 14.86
CA GLN A 237 6.45 -40.34 14.70
C GLN A 237 7.02 -41.72 14.30
N LEU A 238 8.20 -41.77 13.69
CA LEU A 238 8.88 -43.01 13.32
C LEU A 238 9.70 -43.61 14.47
N GLU A 239 10.06 -42.78 15.46
CA GLU A 239 10.78 -43.21 16.67
C GLU A 239 9.85 -43.71 17.80
N THR A 240 8.52 -43.63 17.60
CA THR A 240 7.46 -44.15 18.49
C THR A 240 6.76 -45.37 17.91
#